data_AF-A0A652P2V6-F1
#
_entry.id   AF-A0A652P2V6-F1
#
_cell.length_a   1.000
_cell.length_b   1.000
_cell.length_c   1.000
_cell.angle_alpha   90.00
_cell.angle_beta   90.00
_cell.angle_gamma   90.00
#
_symmetry.space_group_name_H-M   'P 1'
#
loop_
_entity.id
_entity.type
_entity.pdbx_description
1 polymer ?
#
loop_
_entity_poly.entity_id
_entity_poly.type
_entity_poly.pdbx_seq_one_letter_code
_entity_poly.pdbx_strand_id
1 'polypeptide(L)'
;MQVIARLPGLFQVEVPLRTLFEAPTPAAFAEQTVKALATARPGPELRPAPRDQDLPLSFAQQRLWFLDQLQPGTSIYNLPLAVRVEGPLDTTALATGLREVTRRHESLRTTFTSQDGEPRQVIAPEPDMPLPVIDLGALPADHQLTTARHLAEQEAQQPFDLQHGP
;
A
#
# COMPACT_ATOMS: atom_id res chain seq x y z
N MET A 1 -16.63 -7.37 -2.87
CA MET A 1 -16.98 -6.52 -1.71
C MET A 1 -17.60 -5.17 -2.09
N GLN A 2 -18.12 -4.96 -3.31
CA GLN A 2 -18.66 -3.64 -3.71
C GLN A 2 -20.01 -3.29 -3.08
N VAL A 3 -20.85 -4.30 -2.78
CA VAL A 3 -22.19 -4.06 -2.20
C VAL A 3 -22.07 -3.33 -0.85
N ILE A 4 -21.32 -3.90 0.11
CA ILE A 4 -21.11 -3.28 1.43
C ILE A 4 -20.48 -1.89 1.31
N ALA A 5 -19.46 -1.73 0.46
CA ALA A 5 -18.75 -0.46 0.32
C ALA A 5 -19.62 0.69 -0.24
N ARG A 6 -20.69 0.37 -0.97
CA ARG A 6 -21.59 1.38 -1.59
C ARG A 6 -22.78 1.76 -0.71
N LEU A 7 -23.15 0.91 0.26
CA LEU A 7 -24.32 1.17 1.12
C LEU A 7 -24.23 2.49 1.91
N PRO A 8 -23.08 2.86 2.52
CA PRO A 8 -22.98 4.13 3.24
C PRO A 8 -23.21 5.34 2.33
N GLY A 9 -22.64 5.32 1.12
CA GLY A 9 -22.78 6.44 0.18
C GLY A 9 -24.18 6.59 -0.43
N LEU A 10 -24.91 5.50 -0.59
CA LEU A 10 -26.26 5.52 -1.21
C LEU A 10 -27.39 5.65 -0.19
N PHE A 11 -27.24 5.03 0.98
CA PHE A 11 -28.33 4.88 1.95
C PHE A 11 -27.94 5.31 3.38
N GLN A 12 -26.71 5.81 3.59
CA GLN A 12 -26.22 6.25 4.91
C GLN A 12 -26.33 5.16 5.99
N VAL A 13 -26.17 3.90 5.59
CA VAL A 13 -26.23 2.74 6.48
C VAL A 13 -24.98 1.89 6.34
N GLU A 14 -24.44 1.48 7.48
CA GLU A 14 -23.42 0.46 7.55
C GLU A 14 -24.06 -0.87 7.89
N VAL A 15 -23.84 -1.87 7.04
CA VAL A 15 -24.30 -3.23 7.25
C VAL A 15 -23.06 -4.13 7.42
N PRO A 16 -22.96 -4.92 8.50
CA PRO A 16 -21.86 -5.85 8.69
C PRO A 16 -21.72 -6.81 7.50
N LEU A 17 -20.49 -7.10 7.09
CA LEU A 17 -20.22 -8.03 5.98
C LEU A 17 -20.91 -9.40 6.18
N ARG A 18 -20.96 -9.89 7.42
CA ARG A 18 -21.60 -11.18 7.76
C ARG A 18 -23.05 -11.27 7.27
N THR A 19 -23.76 -10.14 7.19
CA THR A 19 -25.15 -10.09 6.74
C THR A 19 -25.31 -10.53 5.28
N LEU A 20 -24.30 -10.36 4.41
CA LEU A 20 -24.34 -10.90 3.04
C LEU A 20 -24.35 -12.43 3.02
N PHE A 21 -23.79 -13.07 4.05
CA PHE A 21 -23.74 -14.53 4.15
C PHE A 21 -24.97 -15.08 4.89
N GLU A 22 -25.46 -14.36 5.90
CA GLU A 22 -26.68 -14.72 6.63
C GLU A 22 -27.96 -14.49 5.82
N ALA A 23 -27.94 -13.50 4.93
CA ALA A 23 -29.04 -13.15 4.04
C ALA A 23 -28.55 -13.13 2.58
N PRO A 24 -28.27 -14.30 1.97
CA PRO A 24 -27.57 -14.40 0.69
C PRO A 24 -28.44 -14.13 -0.55
N THR A 25 -29.66 -13.62 -0.36
CA THR A 25 -30.55 -13.21 -1.45
C THR A 25 -30.80 -11.71 -1.40
N PRO A 26 -31.02 -11.04 -2.54
CA PRO A 26 -31.31 -9.61 -2.56
C PRO A 26 -32.50 -9.22 -1.66
N ALA A 27 -33.55 -10.03 -1.64
CA ALA A 27 -34.73 -9.78 -0.82
C ALA A 27 -34.40 -9.84 0.68
N ALA A 28 -33.74 -10.91 1.13
CA ALA A 28 -33.37 -11.06 2.54
C ALA A 28 -32.35 -9.99 2.98
N PHE A 29 -31.38 -9.66 2.11
CA PHE A 29 -30.40 -8.62 2.41
C PHE A 29 -31.04 -7.22 2.49
N ALA A 30 -32.01 -6.93 1.61
CA ALA A 30 -32.76 -5.69 1.65
C ALA A 30 -33.54 -5.54 2.97
N GLU A 31 -34.21 -6.60 3.44
CA GLU A 31 -34.90 -6.59 4.74
C GLU A 31 -33.95 -6.29 5.89
N GLN A 32 -32.76 -6.90 5.91
CA GLN A 32 -31.75 -6.63 6.94
C GLN A 32 -31.21 -5.20 6.85
N THR A 33 -31.02 -4.67 5.64
CA THR A 33 -30.58 -3.30 5.40
C THR A 33 -31.62 -2.30 5.91
N VAL A 34 -32.91 -2.52 5.64
CA VAL A 34 -34.02 -1.68 6.15
C VAL A 34 -34.08 -1.70 7.68
N LYS A 35 -33.87 -2.86 8.31
CA LYS A 35 -33.78 -2.96 9.77
C LYS A 35 -32.59 -2.16 10.31
N ALA A 36 -31.43 -2.27 9.67
CA ALA A 36 -30.23 -1.53 10.07
C ALA A 36 -30.41 -0.02 9.93
N LEU A 37 -31.08 0.45 8.87
CA LEU A 37 -31.44 1.85 8.64
C LEU A 37 -32.20 2.47 9.82
N ALA A 38 -33.15 1.73 10.41
CA ALA A 38 -33.97 2.22 11.52
C ALA A 38 -33.15 2.54 12.79
N THR A 39 -31.99 1.89 12.94
CA THR A 39 -31.08 2.09 14.08
C THR A 39 -29.73 2.66 13.67
N ALA A 40 -29.60 3.11 12.42
CA ALA A 40 -28.32 3.49 11.86
C ALA A 40 -27.73 4.67 12.62
N ARG A 41 -26.50 4.51 13.06
CA ARG A 41 -25.64 5.61 13.50
C ARG A 41 -24.50 5.64 12.49
N PRO A 42 -24.41 6.68 11.64
CA PRO A 42 -23.29 6.78 10.72
C PRO A 42 -21.98 6.75 11.53
N GLY A 43 -21.01 5.97 11.06
CA GLY A 43 -19.65 6.03 11.59
C GLY A 43 -19.04 7.43 11.38
N PRO A 44 -17.94 7.75 12.08
CA PRO A 44 -17.24 9.00 11.85
C PRO A 44 -16.79 9.09 10.38
N GLU A 45 -17.10 10.21 9.73
CA GLU A 45 -16.69 10.45 8.35
C GLU A 45 -15.17 10.58 8.26
N LEU A 46 -14.59 10.00 7.21
CA LEU A 46 -13.20 10.27 6.86
C LEU A 46 -13.10 11.68 6.29
N ARG A 47 -12.37 12.54 6.98
CA ARG A 47 -12.11 13.93 6.59
C ARG A 47 -10.63 14.12 6.31
N PRO A 48 -10.25 15.07 5.42
CA PRO A 48 -8.86 15.45 5.27
C PRO A 48 -8.25 15.82 6.63
N ALA A 49 -7.12 15.19 6.97
CA ALA A 49 -6.38 15.51 8.18
C ALA A 49 -5.62 16.84 8.00
N PRO A 50 -5.55 17.70 9.03
CA PRO A 50 -4.66 18.85 9.05
C PRO A 50 -3.20 18.41 8.83
N ARG A 51 -2.42 19.23 8.13
CA ARG A 51 -1.01 18.93 7.73
C ARG A 51 0.02 19.79 8.43
N ASP A 52 -0.44 20.62 9.37
CA ASP A 52 0.32 21.48 10.26
C ASP A 52 0.63 20.81 11.61
N GLN A 53 0.29 19.53 11.75
CA GLN A 53 0.51 18.73 12.94
C GLN A 53 1.15 17.39 12.59
N ASP A 54 1.70 16.75 13.62
CA ASP A 54 2.23 15.39 13.49
C ASP A 54 1.14 14.39 13.08
N LEU A 55 1.53 13.49 12.18
CA LEU A 55 0.67 12.44 11.66
C LEU A 55 0.96 11.13 12.39
N PRO A 56 0.02 10.62 13.22
CA PRO A 56 0.23 9.38 13.93
C PRO A 56 0.19 8.20 12.96
N LEU A 57 0.90 7.12 13.31
CA LEU A 57 0.80 5.85 12.59
C LEU A 57 -0.57 5.21 12.86
N SER A 58 -1.11 4.52 11.87
CA SER A 58 -2.17 3.53 12.10
C SER A 58 -1.68 2.39 12.99
N PHE A 59 -2.60 1.68 13.66
CA PHE A 59 -2.23 0.53 14.50
C PHE A 59 -1.41 -0.54 13.75
N ALA A 60 -1.73 -0.77 12.47
CA ALA A 60 -0.98 -1.71 11.65
C ALA A 60 0.45 -1.21 11.38
N GLN A 61 0.61 0.09 11.08
CA GLN A 61 1.92 0.72 10.92
C GLN A 61 2.71 0.71 12.23
N GLN A 62 2.10 1.01 13.39
CA GLN A 62 2.76 0.95 14.70
C GLN A 62 3.32 -0.44 14.99
N ARG A 63 2.55 -1.49 14.67
CA ARG A 63 3.01 -2.88 14.82
C ARG A 63 4.23 -3.16 13.94
N LEU A 64 4.21 -2.77 12.67
CA LEU A 64 5.33 -2.97 11.77
C LEU A 64 6.56 -2.17 12.21
N TRP A 65 6.37 -0.92 12.64
CA TRP A 65 7.43 -0.09 13.22
C TRP A 65 8.06 -0.77 14.44
N PHE A 66 7.25 -1.24 15.39
CA PHE A 66 7.78 -1.95 16.56
C PHE A 66 8.60 -3.18 16.18
N LEU A 67 8.14 -3.96 15.19
CA LEU A 67 8.86 -5.15 14.73
C LEU A 67 10.18 -4.80 14.05
N ASP A 68 10.21 -3.75 13.24
CA ASP A 68 11.43 -3.21 12.63
C ASP A 68 12.44 -2.76 13.71
N GLN A 69 11.99 -2.06 14.75
CA GLN A 69 12.87 -1.65 15.85
C GLN A 69 13.37 -2.82 16.70
N LEU A 70 12.57 -3.89 16.83
CA LEU A 70 12.95 -5.10 17.57
C LEU A 70 13.94 -5.99 16.79
N GLN A 71 13.78 -6.06 15.46
CA GLN A 71 14.59 -6.87 14.55
C GLN A 71 14.96 -6.06 13.30
N PRO A 72 15.89 -5.09 13.44
CA PRO A 72 16.27 -4.24 12.33
C PRO A 72 17.00 -5.03 11.23
N GLY A 73 16.85 -4.57 9.98
CA GLY A 73 17.55 -5.16 8.84
C GLY A 73 16.94 -6.46 8.32
N THR A 74 15.68 -6.75 8.62
CA THR A 74 14.96 -7.92 8.10
C THR A 74 14.11 -7.56 6.87
N SER A 75 14.02 -8.48 5.91
CA SER A 75 13.20 -8.32 4.70
C SER A 75 11.87 -9.08 4.77
N ILE A 76 11.48 -9.57 5.95
CA ILE A 76 10.34 -10.48 6.13
C ILE A 76 9.00 -9.86 5.73
N TYR A 77 8.92 -8.53 5.67
CA TYR A 77 7.75 -7.76 5.27
C TYR A 77 7.85 -7.17 3.86
N ASN A 78 8.91 -7.49 3.12
CA ASN A 78 9.01 -7.09 1.72
C ASN A 78 7.91 -7.76 0.88
N LEU A 79 7.40 -7.01 -0.10
CA LEU A 79 6.42 -7.49 -1.08
C LEU A 79 7.02 -7.45 -2.50
N PRO A 80 8.00 -8.30 -2.81
CA PRO A 80 8.67 -8.28 -4.11
C PRO A 80 7.72 -8.72 -5.24
N LEU A 81 7.83 -8.05 -6.38
CA LEU A 81 7.13 -8.40 -7.62
C LEU A 81 8.11 -8.32 -8.78
N ALA A 82 8.14 -9.35 -9.63
CA ALA A 82 8.90 -9.36 -10.87
C ALA A 82 7.96 -9.60 -12.05
N VAL A 83 8.14 -8.81 -13.12
CA VAL A 83 7.35 -8.91 -14.34
C VAL A 83 8.30 -9.01 -15.53
N ARG A 84 8.00 -9.95 -16.44
CA ARG A 84 8.68 -10.05 -17.74
C ARG A 84 7.86 -9.29 -18.78
N VAL A 85 8.51 -8.37 -19.48
CA VAL A 85 7.93 -7.61 -20.59
C VAL A 85 8.60 -8.08 -21.88
N GLU A 86 7.79 -8.40 -22.88
CA GLU A 86 8.26 -8.78 -24.22
C GLU A 86 7.86 -7.72 -25.22
N GLY A 87 8.81 -7.27 -26.03
CA GLY A 87 8.62 -6.19 -27.00
C GLY A 87 9.35 -4.90 -26.62
N PRO A 88 9.11 -3.81 -27.36
CA PRO A 88 9.75 -2.53 -27.08
C PRO A 88 9.26 -1.96 -25.74
N LEU A 89 10.20 -1.57 -24.88
CA LEU A 89 9.94 -0.90 -23.62
C LEU A 89 10.58 0.48 -23.64
N ASP A 90 9.77 1.53 -23.48
CA ASP A 90 10.27 2.88 -23.23
C ASP A 90 10.55 3.04 -21.73
N THR A 91 11.83 2.96 -21.36
CA THR A 91 12.29 3.10 -19.98
C THR A 91 12.07 4.50 -19.40
N THR A 92 12.03 5.53 -20.26
CA THR A 92 11.78 6.92 -19.84
C THR A 92 10.32 7.10 -19.46
N ALA A 93 9.41 6.56 -20.27
CA ALA A 93 7.98 6.55 -19.98
C ALA A 93 7.67 5.74 -18.71
N LEU A 94 8.31 4.58 -18.52
CA LEU A 94 8.18 3.77 -17.31
C LEU A 94 8.64 4.52 -16.06
N ALA A 95 9.84 5.12 -16.09
CA ALA A 95 10.36 5.91 -14.98
C ALA A 95 9.43 7.09 -14.63
N THR A 96 8.92 7.79 -15.64
CA THR A 96 7.97 8.89 -15.46
C THR A 96 6.67 8.40 -14.82
N GLY A 97 6.12 7.27 -15.30
CA GLY A 97 4.90 6.69 -14.75
C GLY A 97 5.06 6.26 -13.29
N LEU A 98 6.16 5.59 -12.94
CA LEU A 98 6.46 5.20 -11.56
C LEU A 98 6.57 6.43 -10.65
N ARG A 99 7.29 7.47 -11.09
CA ARG A 99 7.42 8.71 -10.34
C ARG A 99 6.07 9.39 -10.09
N GLU A 100 5.18 9.44 -11.07
CA GLU A 100 3.85 10.05 -10.90
C GLU A 100 2.96 9.24 -9.95
N VAL A 101 3.06 7.90 -9.95
CA VAL A 101 2.37 7.05 -8.96
C VAL A 101 2.89 7.36 -7.56
N THR A 102 4.21 7.39 -7.35
CA THR A 102 4.82 7.73 -6.06
C THR A 102 4.43 9.15 -5.60
N ARG A 103 4.47 10.14 -6.50
CA ARG A 103 4.06 11.53 -6.21
C ARG A 103 2.61 11.61 -5.77
N ARG A 104 1.71 10.90 -6.46
CA ARG A 104 0.27 10.88 -6.19
C ARG A 104 -0.09 10.23 -4.85
N HIS A 105 0.63 9.19 -4.44
CA HIS A 105 0.27 8.38 -3.28
C HIS A 105 1.18 8.67 -2.09
N GLU A 106 0.67 9.38 -1.08
CA GLU A 106 1.45 9.79 0.11
C GLU A 106 2.16 8.60 0.78
N SER A 107 1.48 7.45 0.88
CA SER A 107 2.02 6.25 1.50
C SER A 107 3.31 5.74 0.86
N LEU A 108 3.56 6.04 -0.42
CA LEU A 108 4.77 5.62 -1.13
C LEU A 108 5.94 6.57 -0.90
N ARG A 109 5.71 7.71 -0.24
CA ARG A 109 6.68 8.76 0.09
C ARG A 109 6.61 9.12 1.57
N THR A 110 6.18 8.14 2.38
CA THR A 110 6.10 8.23 3.84
C THR A 110 7.30 7.51 4.44
N THR A 111 8.06 8.22 5.28
CA THR A 111 9.03 7.65 6.21
C THR A 111 8.51 7.76 7.64
N PHE A 112 9.20 7.10 8.57
CA PHE A 112 8.84 7.06 9.97
C PHE A 112 9.99 7.58 10.83
N THR A 113 9.65 8.46 11.77
CA THR A 113 10.61 8.98 12.76
C THR A 113 10.05 8.74 14.16
N SER A 114 10.93 8.70 15.18
CA SER A 114 10.52 8.64 16.58
C SER A 114 10.91 9.92 17.28
N GLN A 115 9.94 10.59 17.91
CA GLN A 115 10.18 11.76 18.76
C GLN A 115 9.54 11.50 20.13
N ASP A 116 10.34 11.64 21.19
CA ASP A 116 9.92 11.35 22.57
C ASP A 116 9.35 9.93 22.78
N GLY A 117 9.80 8.97 21.96
CA GLY A 117 9.36 7.58 22.01
C GLY A 117 8.10 7.27 21.20
N GLU A 118 7.46 8.28 20.60
CA GLU A 118 6.26 8.12 19.79
C GLU A 118 6.60 8.14 18.28
N PRO A 119 6.21 7.11 17.51
CA PRO A 119 6.45 7.10 16.08
C PRO A 119 5.51 8.06 15.35
N ARG A 120 6.03 8.74 14.34
CA ARG A 120 5.32 9.72 13.50
C ARG A 120 5.60 9.44 12.03
N GLN A 121 4.61 9.70 11.20
CA GLN A 121 4.75 9.68 9.74
C GLN A 121 5.32 11.00 9.25
N VAL A 122 6.37 10.94 8.44
CA VAL A 122 6.93 12.08 7.71
C VAL A 122 6.66 11.84 6.23
N ILE A 123 6.02 12.81 5.58
CA ILE A 123 5.57 12.68 4.20
C ILE A 123 6.42 13.63 3.33
N ALA A 124 7.28 13.07 2.48
CA ALA A 124 8.12 13.86 1.58
C ALA A 124 7.27 14.57 0.51
N PRO A 125 7.48 15.85 0.20
CA PRO A 125 6.62 16.60 -0.72
C PRO A 125 6.71 16.10 -2.18
N GLU A 126 7.89 15.64 -2.58
CA GLU A 126 8.18 15.07 -3.90
C GLU A 126 8.95 13.76 -3.71
N PRO A 127 8.78 12.77 -4.62
CA PRO A 127 9.47 11.50 -4.53
C PRO A 127 10.90 11.55 -5.10
N ASP A 128 11.85 10.96 -4.41
CA ASP A 128 13.19 10.59 -4.87
C ASP A 128 13.24 9.09 -5.21
N MET A 129 12.67 8.75 -6.37
CA MET A 129 12.52 7.37 -6.83
C MET A 129 13.43 7.07 -8.03
N PRO A 130 14.67 6.58 -7.83
CA PRO A 130 15.52 6.14 -8.92
C PRO A 130 15.00 4.85 -9.56
N LEU A 131 15.24 4.69 -10.87
CA LEU A 131 15.02 3.42 -11.59
C LEU A 131 16.35 2.93 -12.17
N PRO A 132 17.15 2.16 -11.41
CA PRO A 132 18.40 1.58 -11.90
C PRO A 132 18.14 0.66 -13.10
N VAL A 133 18.97 0.76 -14.13
CA VAL A 133 18.93 -0.10 -15.31
C VAL A 133 20.18 -0.94 -15.35
N ILE A 134 20.02 -2.26 -15.35
CA ILE A 134 21.10 -3.23 -15.47
C ILE A 134 20.99 -3.86 -16.86
N ASP A 135 21.97 -3.59 -17.72
CA ASP A 135 22.05 -4.20 -19.05
C ASP A 135 22.70 -5.59 -18.97
N LEU A 136 21.93 -6.62 -19.29
CA LEU A 136 22.39 -8.02 -19.34
C LEU A 136 22.66 -8.48 -20.78
N GLY A 137 22.53 -7.61 -21.77
CA GLY A 137 22.68 -7.94 -23.20
C GLY A 137 24.07 -8.45 -23.58
N ALA A 138 25.09 -8.15 -22.78
CA ALA A 138 26.44 -8.68 -22.96
C ALA A 138 26.59 -10.16 -22.55
N LEU A 139 25.63 -10.73 -21.82
CA LEU A 139 25.65 -12.13 -21.41
C LEU A 139 25.08 -13.04 -22.52
N PRO A 140 25.51 -14.32 -22.59
CA PRO A 140 24.86 -15.30 -23.46
C PRO A 140 23.36 -15.42 -23.14
N ALA A 141 22.53 -15.57 -24.17
CA ALA A 141 21.06 -15.56 -24.05
C ALA A 141 20.53 -16.53 -22.97
N ASP A 142 21.10 -17.73 -22.87
CA ASP A 142 20.72 -18.76 -21.88
C ASP A 142 21.03 -18.35 -20.43
N HIS A 143 21.95 -17.40 -20.23
CA HIS A 143 22.33 -16.89 -18.91
C HIS A 143 21.56 -15.63 -18.51
N GLN A 144 21.06 -14.83 -19.46
CA GLN A 144 20.41 -13.54 -19.19
C GLN A 144 19.23 -13.67 -18.21
N LEU A 145 18.28 -14.56 -18.50
CA LEU A 145 17.10 -14.73 -17.65
C LEU A 145 17.44 -15.29 -16.26
N THR A 146 18.41 -16.20 -16.20
CA THR A 146 18.88 -16.78 -14.94
C THR A 146 19.54 -15.72 -14.07
N THR A 147 20.41 -14.89 -14.66
CA THR A 147 21.04 -13.77 -13.97
C THR A 147 20.02 -12.72 -13.54
N ALA A 148 19.06 -12.36 -14.39
CA ALA A 148 17.99 -11.42 -14.05
C ALA A 148 17.15 -11.89 -12.85
N ARG A 149 16.79 -13.19 -12.81
CA ARG A 149 16.06 -13.78 -11.68
C ARG A 149 16.88 -13.75 -10.40
N HIS A 150 18.16 -14.10 -10.47
CA HIS A 150 19.05 -14.05 -9.30
C HIS A 150 19.18 -12.63 -8.74
N LEU A 151 19.38 -11.63 -9.61
CA LEU A 151 19.42 -10.22 -9.18
C LEU A 151 18.10 -9.78 -8.53
N ALA A 152 16.96 -10.16 -9.10
CA ALA A 152 15.64 -9.86 -8.52
C ALA A 152 15.43 -10.53 -7.14
N GLU A 153 15.91 -11.77 -6.96
CA GLU A 153 15.85 -12.48 -5.68
C GLU A 153 16.76 -11.84 -4.62
N GLN A 154 17.94 -11.36 -5.01
CA GLN A 154 18.84 -10.63 -4.12
C GLN A 154 18.25 -9.29 -3.69
N GLU A 155 17.68 -8.53 -4.62
CA GLU A 155 17.03 -7.25 -4.35
C GLU A 155 15.81 -7.44 -3.43
N ALA A 156 15.02 -8.48 -3.66
CA ALA A 156 13.86 -8.81 -2.84
C ALA A 156 14.19 -9.07 -1.36
N GLN A 157 15.45 -9.42 -1.05
CA GLN A 157 15.94 -9.68 0.29
C GLN A 157 16.63 -8.46 0.94
N GLN A 158 16.77 -7.34 0.23
CA GLN A 158 17.30 -6.11 0.82
C GLN A 158 16.26 -5.52 1.78
N PRO A 159 16.59 -5.26 3.05
CA PRO A 159 15.68 -4.60 3.97
C PRO A 159 15.47 -3.13 3.56
N PHE A 160 14.28 -2.59 3.82
CA PHE A 160 14.04 -1.16 3.71
C PHE A 160 14.49 -0.44 4.98
N ASP A 161 15.02 0.77 4.82
CA ASP A 161 15.19 1.71 5.93
C ASP A 161 13.89 2.52 6.07
N LEU A 162 13.13 2.28 7.14
CA LEU A 162 11.85 2.97 7.34
C LEU A 162 12.01 4.46 7.69
N GLN A 163 13.22 4.91 8.03
CA GLN A 163 13.52 6.33 8.31
C GLN A 163 13.94 7.07 7.03
N HIS A 164 14.43 6.35 6.02
CA HIS A 164 14.89 6.87 4.74
C HIS A 164 14.20 6.14 3.60
N GLY A 165 13.23 6.81 2.98
CA GLY A 165 12.43 6.27 1.88
C GLY A 165 12.60 7.11 0.62
N PRO A 166 11.93 6.70 -0.46
CA PRO A 166 11.90 7.48 -1.68
C PRO A 166 11.07 8.75 -1.48
#